data_AF-A0A7C5B1Q2-F1
#
_entry.id   AF-A0A7C5B1Q2-F1
#
_cell.length_a   1.000
_cell.length_b   1.000
_cell.length_c   1.000
_cell.angle_alpha   90.00
_cell.angle_beta   90.00
_cell.angle_gamma   90.00
#
_symmetry.space_group_name_H-M   'P 1'
#
loop_
_entity.id
_entity.type
_entity.pdbx_description
1 polymer ?
#
loop_
_entity_poly.entity_id
_entity_poly.type
_entity_poly.pdbx_seq_one_letter_code
_entity_poly.pdbx_strand_id
1 'polypeptide(L)'
;MTTTPILFHDIDGVLFGEYAGEFQLRPGVKSWLAWAHEHFEVIWLTSWDSDKIKTLLHVLYCERFRSHPDIPPFRHANWTNCENKVVWLEQAVQKLKGRDWFWIDDEIEKLTPAIQNAGLSLDRCIQSNPLGQDELLVLQSILASRLEGLRTSRGGSTGHEEAA
;
A
#
# COMPACT_ATOMS: atom_id res chain seq x y z
N MET A 1 6.48 -4.45 -20.92
CA MET A 1 6.48 -5.07 -19.58
C MET A 1 5.73 -4.14 -18.65
N THR A 2 4.63 -4.56 -18.06
CA THR A 2 3.92 -3.77 -17.04
C THR A 2 4.76 -3.77 -15.78
N THR A 3 5.26 -2.62 -15.35
CA THR A 3 5.95 -2.48 -14.07
C THR A 3 4.96 -2.73 -12.94
N THR A 4 5.32 -3.61 -11.99
CA THR A 4 4.51 -3.89 -10.79
C THR A 4 4.18 -2.57 -10.08
N PRO A 5 2.92 -2.29 -9.71
CA PRO A 5 2.57 -1.05 -9.00
C PRO A 5 3.25 -0.94 -7.63
N ILE A 6 3.36 0.27 -7.10
CA ILE A 6 3.86 0.52 -5.73
C ILE A 6 2.69 0.59 -4.75
N LEU A 7 2.86 -0.01 -3.57
CA LEU A 7 1.96 0.20 -2.44
C LEU A 7 2.72 0.89 -1.31
N PHE A 8 2.39 2.15 -1.05
CA PHE A 8 2.81 2.86 0.15
C PHE A 8 1.91 2.40 1.30
N HIS A 9 2.51 1.77 2.30
CA HIS A 9 1.80 0.97 3.29
C HIS A 9 2.10 1.48 4.71
N ASP A 10 1.08 1.95 5.43
CA ASP A 10 1.20 2.26 6.85
C ASP A 10 0.97 1.04 7.75
N ILE A 11 1.44 1.08 8.99
CA ILE A 11 1.36 -0.05 9.93
C ILE A 11 0.22 0.15 10.93
N ASP A 12 0.24 1.25 11.67
CA ASP A 12 -0.79 1.54 12.66
C ASP A 12 -2.11 1.86 11.94
N GLY A 13 -3.23 1.40 12.50
CA GLY A 13 -4.53 1.54 11.85
C GLY A 13 -4.74 0.71 10.58
N VAL A 14 -3.69 0.07 10.03
CA VAL A 14 -3.75 -0.81 8.85
C VAL A 14 -3.45 -2.27 9.20
N LEU A 15 -2.22 -2.61 9.61
CA LEU A 15 -1.88 -3.98 10.05
C LEU A 15 -2.30 -4.23 11.49
N PHE A 16 -2.31 -3.16 12.29
CA PHE A 16 -2.88 -3.13 13.62
C PHE A 16 -4.21 -2.39 13.59
N GLY A 17 -5.10 -2.74 14.51
CA GLY A 17 -6.37 -2.06 14.72
C GLY A 17 -6.89 -2.32 16.11
N GLU A 18 -8.00 -1.69 16.47
CA GLU A 18 -8.64 -1.91 17.77
C GLU A 18 -9.69 -3.02 17.67
N TYR A 19 -9.47 -4.08 18.42
CA TYR A 19 -10.37 -5.23 18.48
C TYR A 19 -10.63 -5.57 19.94
N ALA A 20 -11.90 -5.60 20.32
CA ALA A 20 -12.33 -5.84 21.69
C ALA A 20 -11.68 -4.88 22.72
N GLY A 21 -11.43 -3.64 22.33
CA GLY A 21 -10.80 -2.61 23.18
C GLY A 21 -9.27 -2.68 23.24
N GLU A 22 -8.65 -3.60 22.52
CA GLU A 22 -7.19 -3.80 22.51
C GLU A 22 -6.61 -3.47 21.14
N PHE A 23 -5.50 -2.74 21.12
CA PHE A 23 -4.73 -2.49 19.91
C PHE A 23 -3.83 -3.68 19.60
N GLN A 24 -4.13 -4.38 18.52
CA GLN A 24 -3.48 -5.65 18.19
C GLN A 24 -3.40 -5.89 16.68
N LEU A 25 -2.61 -6.89 16.28
CA LEU A 25 -2.53 -7.32 14.89
C LEU A 25 -3.90 -7.76 14.38
N ARG A 26 -4.25 -7.31 13.19
CA ARG A 26 -5.51 -7.69 12.55
C ARG A 26 -5.53 -9.16 12.17
N PRO A 27 -6.70 -9.83 12.30
CA PRO A 27 -6.91 -11.13 11.69
C PRO A 27 -6.56 -11.13 10.20
N GLY A 28 -5.88 -12.18 9.72
CA GLY A 28 -5.53 -12.32 8.30
C GLY A 28 -4.27 -11.57 7.85
N VAL A 29 -3.52 -10.91 8.74
CA VAL A 29 -2.32 -10.13 8.39
C VAL A 29 -1.31 -10.90 7.53
N LYS A 30 -1.10 -12.19 7.78
CA LYS A 30 -0.17 -13.03 7.01
C LYS A 30 -0.64 -13.22 5.56
N SER A 31 -1.93 -13.45 5.36
CA SER A 31 -2.54 -13.61 4.03
C SER A 31 -2.50 -12.29 3.27
N TRP A 32 -2.84 -11.19 3.95
CA TRP A 32 -2.73 -9.84 3.41
C TRP A 32 -1.31 -9.52 2.93
N LEU A 33 -0.31 -9.74 3.78
CA LEU A 33 1.08 -9.46 3.43
C LEU A 33 1.55 -10.29 2.23
N ALA A 34 1.22 -11.59 2.21
CA ALA A 34 1.53 -12.44 1.07
C ALA A 34 0.91 -11.90 -0.23
N TRP A 35 -0.38 -11.54 -0.19
CA TRP A 35 -1.08 -10.98 -1.34
C TRP A 35 -0.50 -9.63 -1.78
N ALA A 36 -0.21 -8.74 -0.83
CA ALA A 36 0.35 -7.42 -1.11
C ALA A 36 1.72 -7.53 -1.81
N HIS A 37 2.60 -8.42 -1.35
CA HIS A 37 3.91 -8.63 -1.98
C HIS A 37 3.85 -9.38 -3.31
N GLU A 38 2.79 -10.16 -3.57
CA GLU A 38 2.55 -10.77 -4.89
C GLU A 38 2.15 -9.73 -5.95
N HIS A 39 1.40 -8.69 -5.54
CA HIS A 39 0.79 -7.73 -6.46
C HIS A 39 1.50 -6.37 -6.52
N PHE A 40 2.30 -6.03 -5.50
CA PHE A 40 2.90 -4.71 -5.34
C PHE A 40 4.37 -4.78 -4.95
N GLU A 41 5.12 -3.75 -5.35
CA GLU A 41 6.31 -3.35 -4.61
C GLU A 41 5.88 -2.55 -3.38
N VAL A 42 5.98 -3.16 -2.20
CA VAL A 42 5.58 -2.53 -0.93
C VAL A 42 6.68 -1.61 -0.43
N ILE A 43 6.31 -0.36 -0.12
CA ILE A 43 7.16 0.62 0.55
C ILE A 43 6.46 1.01 1.86
N TRP A 44 7.09 0.72 2.98
CA TRP A 44 6.56 1.09 4.29
C TRP A 44 6.62 2.61 4.48
N LEU A 45 5.46 3.25 4.65
CA LEU A 45 5.30 4.68 4.86
C LEU A 45 4.66 4.92 6.23
N THR A 46 5.48 4.76 7.27
CA THR A 46 5.05 4.68 8.66
C THR A 46 6.04 5.41 9.58
N SER A 47 5.60 5.79 10.78
CA SER A 47 6.48 6.37 11.81
C SER A 47 7.40 5.33 12.47
N TRP A 48 7.17 4.04 12.22
CA TRP A 48 7.96 2.96 12.82
C TRP A 48 9.41 2.95 12.32
N ASP A 49 10.33 2.66 13.24
CA ASP A 49 11.73 2.46 12.89
C ASP A 49 11.92 1.23 11.99
N SER A 50 12.80 1.35 11.00
CA SER A 50 13.14 0.29 10.03
C SER A 50 13.37 -1.08 10.68
N ASP A 51 14.10 -1.14 11.79
CA ASP A 51 14.44 -2.40 12.44
C ASP A 51 13.25 -3.02 13.21
N LYS A 52 12.31 -2.20 13.71
CA LYS A 52 11.05 -2.69 14.28
C LYS A 52 10.19 -3.32 13.19
N ILE A 53 10.12 -2.70 12.00
CA ILE A 53 9.37 -3.26 10.87
C ILE A 53 10.00 -4.58 10.42
N LYS A 54 11.33 -4.64 10.25
CA LYS A 54 12.01 -5.89 9.90
C LYS A 54 11.75 -7.00 10.93
N THR A 55 11.76 -6.66 12.21
CA THR A 55 11.46 -7.62 13.28
C THR A 55 10.01 -8.11 13.19
N LEU A 56 9.05 -7.21 13.00
CA LEU A 56 7.64 -7.54 12.79
C LEU A 56 7.48 -8.49 11.59
N LEU A 57 8.02 -8.11 10.43
CA LEU A 57 7.97 -8.93 9.22
C LEU A 57 8.65 -10.28 9.43
N HIS A 58 9.79 -10.31 10.12
CA HIS A 58 10.46 -11.57 10.46
C HIS A 58 9.54 -12.46 11.30
N VAL A 59 8.86 -11.95 12.32
CA VAL A 59 7.90 -12.71 13.13
C VAL A 59 6.71 -13.20 12.28
N LEU A 60 6.13 -12.32 11.47
CA LEU A 60 4.97 -12.64 10.63
C LEU A 60 5.28 -13.65 9.53
N TYR A 61 6.50 -13.61 8.98
CA TYR A 61 6.98 -14.51 7.93
C TYR A 61 7.70 -15.76 8.44
N CYS A 62 8.19 -15.78 9.69
CA CYS A 62 8.93 -16.91 10.24
C CYS A 62 8.15 -18.23 10.23
N GLU A 63 6.81 -18.17 10.28
CA GLU A 63 5.97 -19.36 10.18
C GLU A 63 5.82 -19.90 8.74
N ARG A 64 6.15 -19.12 7.70
CA ARG A 64 5.97 -19.50 6.29
C ARG A 64 7.27 -19.61 5.49
N PHE A 65 8.39 -19.08 6.00
CA PHE A 65 9.62 -18.88 5.20
C PHE A 65 10.89 -19.54 5.76
N ARG A 66 10.81 -20.51 6.68
CA ARG A 66 11.99 -21.32 7.05
C ARG A 66 12.61 -22.10 5.86
N SER A 67 11.98 -22.08 4.68
CA SER A 67 12.41 -22.86 3.52
C SER A 67 12.19 -22.21 2.13
N HIS A 68 11.78 -20.94 2.02
CA HIS A 68 11.63 -20.28 0.72
C HIS A 68 12.73 -19.22 0.47
N PRO A 69 13.44 -19.28 -0.68
CA PRO A 69 14.59 -18.40 -0.94
C PRO A 69 14.25 -16.93 -1.25
N ASP A 70 12.98 -16.59 -1.50
CA ASP A 70 12.62 -15.27 -2.02
C ASP A 70 11.93 -14.40 -0.96
N ILE A 71 12.72 -13.86 -0.03
CA ILE A 71 12.24 -12.80 0.88
C ILE A 71 11.98 -11.54 0.02
N PRO A 72 10.77 -10.97 0.02
CA PRO A 72 10.49 -9.76 -0.74
C PRO A 72 11.45 -8.62 -0.36
N PRO A 73 11.89 -7.79 -1.31
CA PRO A 73 12.76 -6.65 -1.01
C PRO A 73 12.15 -5.73 0.05
N PHE A 74 12.90 -5.44 1.10
CA PHE A 74 12.47 -4.51 2.15
C PHE A 74 12.75 -3.06 1.74
N ARG A 75 11.71 -2.22 1.70
CA ARG A 75 11.81 -0.79 1.40
C ARG A 75 11.03 0.03 2.43
N HIS A 76 11.70 1.01 3.02
CA HIS A 76 11.13 1.89 4.04
C HIS A 76 11.32 3.35 3.61
N ALA A 77 10.23 4.12 3.66
CA ALA A 77 10.23 5.54 3.35
C ALA A 77 10.80 6.34 4.52
N ASN A 78 11.86 7.10 4.26
CA ASN A 78 12.37 8.07 5.23
C ASN A 78 11.64 9.41 5.06
N TRP A 79 10.41 9.48 5.58
CA TRP A 79 9.58 10.69 5.50
C TRP A 79 9.78 11.63 6.69
N THR A 80 10.49 11.22 7.74
CA THR A 80 10.70 12.03 8.95
C THR A 80 11.56 13.28 8.73
N ASN A 81 12.22 13.38 7.57
CA ASN A 81 12.89 14.60 7.10
C ASN A 81 11.95 15.55 6.34
N CYS A 82 10.69 15.18 6.16
CA CYS A 82 9.64 16.00 5.57
C CYS A 82 8.63 16.41 6.66
N GLU A 83 7.84 17.43 6.36
CA GLU A 83 6.82 17.93 7.30
C GLU A 83 5.78 16.86 7.64
N ASN A 84 5.37 16.07 6.65
CA ASN A 84 4.41 14.98 6.81
C ASN A 84 4.56 13.96 5.67
N LYS A 85 3.82 12.84 5.79
CA LYS A 85 3.79 11.77 4.78
C LYS A 85 3.36 12.26 3.39
N VAL A 86 2.43 13.22 3.31
CA VAL A 86 1.90 13.76 2.03
C VAL A 86 2.99 14.48 1.25
N VAL A 87 3.75 15.37 1.89
CA VAL A 87 4.88 16.09 1.26
C VAL A 87 5.94 15.11 0.75
N TRP A 88 6.24 14.08 1.55
CA TRP A 88 7.17 13.04 1.10
C TRP A 88 6.61 12.25 -0.10
N LEU A 89 5.34 11.88 -0.05
CA LEU A 89 4.67 11.11 -1.10
C LEU A 89 4.59 11.89 -2.41
N GLU A 90 4.30 13.19 -2.38
CA GLU A 90 4.34 14.08 -3.55
C GLU A 90 5.70 13.98 -4.27
N GLN A 91 6.80 14.15 -3.53
CA GLN A 91 8.15 14.06 -4.07
C GLN A 91 8.49 12.65 -4.58
N ALA A 92 7.98 11.62 -3.92
CA ALA A 92 8.18 10.23 -4.33
C ALA A 92 7.44 9.94 -5.65
N VAL A 93 6.17 10.34 -5.75
CA VAL A 93 5.30 10.11 -6.92
C VAL A 93 5.86 10.81 -8.17
N GLN A 94 6.41 12.01 -8.05
CA GLN A 94 7.07 12.71 -9.16
C GLN A 94 8.24 11.89 -9.75
N LYS A 95 8.92 11.08 -8.93
CA LYS A 95 10.06 10.24 -9.36
C LYS A 95 9.62 8.93 -10.00
N LEU A 96 8.34 8.57 -9.93
CA LEU A 96 7.82 7.29 -10.42
C LEU A 96 7.69 7.20 -11.95
N LYS A 97 7.88 8.31 -12.68
CA LYS A 97 7.85 8.35 -14.16
C LYS A 97 6.63 7.64 -14.76
N GLY A 98 5.45 7.84 -14.14
CA GLY A 98 4.19 7.24 -14.60
C GLY A 98 3.91 5.81 -14.12
N ARG A 99 4.77 5.23 -13.27
CA ARG A 99 4.48 3.95 -12.60
C ARG A 99 3.27 4.10 -11.67
N ASP A 100 2.37 3.11 -11.71
CA ASP A 100 1.20 3.10 -10.83
C ASP A 100 1.59 2.97 -9.37
N TRP A 101 0.80 3.61 -8.53
CA TRP A 101 0.95 3.57 -7.09
C TRP A 101 -0.40 3.68 -6.39
N PHE A 102 -0.42 3.20 -5.15
CA PHE A 102 -1.50 3.36 -4.18
C PHE A 102 -0.91 3.67 -2.80
N TRP A 103 -1.67 4.34 -1.95
CA TRP A 103 -1.33 4.59 -0.56
C TRP A 103 -2.51 4.19 0.33
N ILE A 104 -2.22 3.40 1.36
CA ILE A 104 -3.16 3.04 2.41
C ILE A 104 -2.70 3.62 3.75
N ASP A 105 -3.63 4.20 4.49
CA ASP A 105 -3.37 4.87 5.77
C ASP A 105 -4.71 5.04 6.50
N ASP A 106 -4.71 5.07 7.83
CA ASP A 106 -5.90 5.36 8.61
C ASP A 106 -6.13 6.87 8.82
N GLU A 107 -5.28 7.72 8.26
CA GLU A 107 -5.42 9.17 8.34
C GLU A 107 -5.74 9.85 7.00
N ILE A 108 -5.99 9.10 5.92
CA ILE A 108 -6.28 9.67 4.58
C ILE A 108 -7.37 10.74 4.65
N GLU A 109 -8.48 10.49 5.34
CA GLU A 109 -9.58 11.45 5.46
C GLU A 109 -9.12 12.77 6.08
N LYS A 110 -8.35 12.71 7.18
CA LYS A 110 -7.77 13.89 7.85
C LYS A 110 -6.77 14.62 6.93
N LEU A 111 -6.03 13.86 6.14
CA LEU A 111 -4.99 14.37 5.24
C LEU A 111 -5.55 14.83 3.88
N THR A 112 -6.84 14.63 3.60
CA THR A 112 -7.48 14.97 2.32
C THR A 112 -7.15 16.38 1.82
N PRO A 113 -7.23 17.45 2.64
CA PRO A 113 -6.87 18.80 2.16
C PRO A 113 -5.41 18.90 1.71
N ALA A 114 -4.48 18.28 2.45
CA ALA A 114 -3.06 18.26 2.09
C ALA A 114 -2.82 17.44 0.82
N ILE A 115 -3.49 16.28 0.68
CA ILE A 115 -3.40 15.41 -0.49
C ILE A 115 -3.85 16.15 -1.76
N GLN A 116 -4.98 16.85 -1.68
CA GLN A 116 -5.50 17.65 -2.79
C GLN A 116 -4.56 18.83 -3.14
N ASN A 117 -4.04 19.53 -2.13
CA ASN A 117 -3.10 20.62 -2.34
C ASN A 117 -1.79 20.16 -3.00
N ALA A 118 -1.34 18.94 -2.71
CA ALA A 118 -0.18 18.31 -3.34
C ALA A 118 -0.46 17.75 -4.75
N GLY A 119 -1.69 17.90 -5.26
CA GLY A 119 -2.09 17.37 -6.58
C GLY A 119 -2.11 15.84 -6.66
N LEU A 120 -2.14 15.15 -5.53
CA LEU A 120 -2.21 13.70 -5.47
C LEU A 120 -3.65 13.23 -5.70
N SER A 121 -3.81 12.14 -6.45
CA SER A 121 -5.12 11.56 -6.74
C SER A 121 -5.70 10.86 -5.51
N LEU A 122 -6.86 11.34 -5.04
CA LEU A 122 -7.61 10.68 -3.96
C LEU A 122 -8.03 9.26 -4.32
N ASP A 123 -8.28 8.96 -5.60
CA ASP A 123 -8.57 7.60 -6.08
C ASP A 123 -7.37 6.64 -5.96
N ARG A 124 -6.19 7.13 -5.57
CA ARG A 124 -5.02 6.31 -5.24
C ARG A 124 -4.74 6.23 -3.74
N CYS A 125 -5.44 7.04 -2.95
CA CYS A 125 -5.36 7.05 -1.49
C CYS A 125 -6.55 6.25 -0.93
N ILE A 126 -6.31 5.42 0.09
CA ILE A 126 -7.28 4.46 0.61
C ILE A 126 -7.28 4.58 2.11
N GLN A 127 -8.38 5.10 2.64
CA GLN A 127 -8.63 5.14 4.07
C GLN A 127 -8.84 3.72 4.58
N SER A 128 -8.06 3.30 5.58
CA SER A 128 -8.39 2.13 6.38
C SER A 128 -9.22 2.50 7.60
N ASN A 129 -10.15 1.66 8.02
CA ASN A 129 -10.89 1.82 9.27
C ASN A 129 -10.20 1.07 10.43
N PRO A 130 -9.59 1.76 11.42
CA PRO A 130 -8.95 1.14 12.59
C PRO A 130 -9.84 0.17 13.37
N LEU A 131 -11.15 0.38 13.33
CA LEU A 131 -12.17 -0.40 14.05
C LEU A 131 -12.83 -1.48 13.18
N GLY A 132 -12.49 -1.58 11.90
CA GLY A 132 -13.09 -2.51 10.95
C GLY A 132 -12.66 -3.95 11.21
N GLN A 133 -13.60 -4.87 11.47
CA GLN A 133 -13.26 -6.26 11.82
C GLN A 133 -12.53 -7.00 10.68
N ASP A 134 -12.99 -6.83 9.44
CA ASP A 134 -12.45 -7.49 8.24
C ASP A 134 -11.69 -6.52 7.32
N GLU A 135 -11.10 -5.47 7.89
CA GLU A 135 -10.57 -4.35 7.13
C GLU A 135 -9.52 -4.76 6.08
N LEU A 136 -8.66 -5.73 6.38
CA LEU A 136 -7.67 -6.21 5.41
C LEU A 136 -8.31 -6.88 4.18
N LEU A 137 -9.46 -7.55 4.33
CA LEU A 137 -10.21 -8.10 3.21
C LEU A 137 -10.87 -6.99 2.38
N VAL A 138 -11.38 -5.95 3.04
CA VAL A 138 -11.94 -4.76 2.39
C VAL A 138 -10.86 -4.06 1.56
N LEU A 139 -9.71 -3.76 2.16
CA LEU A 139 -8.56 -3.15 1.47
C LEU A 139 -8.10 -4.00 0.29
N GLN A 140 -8.05 -5.33 0.46
CA GLN A 140 -7.65 -6.25 -0.61
C GLN A 140 -8.64 -6.18 -1.79
N SER A 141 -9.94 -6.18 -1.52
CA SER A 141 -10.99 -6.07 -2.53
C SER A 141 -10.90 -4.74 -3.29
N ILE A 142 -10.73 -3.62 -2.58
CA ILE A 142 -10.57 -2.29 -3.17
C ILE A 142 -9.35 -2.26 -4.11
N LEU A 143 -8.19 -2.70 -3.62
CA LEU A 143 -6.96 -2.70 -4.41
C LEU A 143 -7.04 -3.67 -5.59
N ALA A 144 -7.63 -4.86 -5.43
CA ALA A 144 -7.81 -5.81 -6.52
C ALA A 144 -8.67 -5.21 -7.66
N SER A 145 -9.78 -4.55 -7.31
CA SER A 145 -10.63 -3.85 -8.29
C SER A 145 -9.87 -2.73 -9.00
N ARG A 146 -9.10 -1.92 -8.26
CA ARG A 146 -8.27 -0.85 -8.86
C ARG A 146 -7.18 -1.40 -9.77
N LEU A 147 -6.54 -2.51 -9.40
CA LEU A 147 -5.55 -3.20 -10.24
C LEU A 147 -6.16 -3.72 -11.54
N GLU A 148 -7.36 -4.27 -11.48
CA GLU A 148 -8.10 -4.72 -12.67
C GLU A 148 -8.44 -3.55 -13.59
N GLY A 149 -8.92 -2.44 -13.03
CA GLY A 149 -9.18 -1.21 -13.79
C GLY A 149 -7.95 -0.66 -14.51
N LEU A 150 -6.76 -0.77 -13.90
CA LEU A 150 -5.50 -0.37 -14.54
C LEU A 150 -5.13 -1.30 -15.72
N ARG A 151 -5.44 -2.59 -15.62
CA ARG A 151 -5.18 -3.57 -16.68
C ARG A 151 -6.10 -3.34 -17.87
N THR A 152 -7.40 -3.10 -17.64
CA THR A 152 -8.37 -2.85 -18.70
C THR A 152 -8.11 -1.53 -19.42
N SER A 153 -7.80 -0.46 -18.68
CA SER A 153 -7.48 0.87 -19.25
C SER A 153 -6.23 0.85 -20.13
N ARG A 154 -5.25 -0.02 -19.84
CA ARG A 154 -4.04 -0.19 -20.67
C ARG A 154 -4.26 -1.13 -21.86
N GLY A 155 -5.14 -2.12 -21.73
CA GLY A 155 -5.48 -3.06 -22.80
C GLY A 155 -6.41 -2.49 -23.88
N GLY A 156 -7.17 -1.44 -23.57
CA GLY A 156 -8.12 -0.82 -24.50
C GLY A 156 -7.51 0.11 -25.56
N SER A 157 -6.19 0.29 -25.60
CA SER A 157 -5.49 1.20 -26.52
C SER A 157 -5.10 0.58 -27.87
N THR A 158 -5.40 -0.70 -28.14
CA THR A 158 -5.10 -1.34 -29.42
C THR A 158 -6.39 -1.83 -30.09
N GLY A 159 -7.05 -0.97 -30.85
CA GLY A 159 -8.25 -1.38 -31.60
C GLY A 159 -9.08 -0.26 -32.21
N HIS A 160 -8.47 0.72 -32.88
CA HIS A 160 -9.14 1.45 -33.95
C HIS A 160 -8.09 2.07 -34.88
N GLU A 161 -7.53 1.23 -35.75
CA GLU A 161 -6.95 1.67 -37.02
C GLU A 161 -7.81 1.06 -38.14
N GLU A 162 -8.49 1.98 -38.84
CA GLU A 162 -8.93 1.97 -40.24
C GLU A 162 -9.32 0.63 -40.89
N ALA A 163 -10.60 0.53 -41.26
CA ALA A 163 -10.97 -0.04 -42.54
C ALA A 163 -11.76 1.03 -43.32
N ALA A 164 -11.11 1.51 -44.37
CA ALA A 164 -11.65 2.39 -45.41
C ALA A 164 -12.77 1.72 -46.23
#